data_AF-A0A1M5F6E6-F1
#
_entry.id   AF-A0A1M5F6E6-F1
#
_cell.length_a   1.000
_cell.length_b   1.000
_cell.length_c   1.000
_cell.angle_alpha   90.00
_cell.angle_beta   90.00
_cell.angle_gamma   90.00
#
_symmetry.space_group_name_H-M   'P 1'
#
loop_
_entity.id
_entity.type
_entity.pdbx_description
1 polymer ?
#
loop_
_entity_poly.entity_id
_entity_poly.type
_entity_poly.pdbx_seq_one_letter_code
_entity_poly.pdbx_strand_id
1 'polypeptide(L)'
;MRLGNSGANNKGKKYIKINQDSIATPENQTKADNFATWFGVWYSRIQTELIRKDTYDEDILNDTFMRIFDKIRFGGLEISDYKAYFHRAFFTNFMQKVFIDTQGTMISIDSHDEIDNTESDEELIRFKSVLEQDIFHYVYQRYPVQEFELFKMYVRLKPAVNYSELSKLTNITVSDISATISKIRRDIRRQRDFRNRRQYTLRCSEY
;
A
#
# COMPACT_ATOMS: atom_id res chain seq x y z
N MET A 1 -22.88 -12.57 17.49
CA MET A 1 -22.41 -11.31 16.86
C MET A 1 -22.61 -11.46 15.35
N ARG A 2 -23.60 -10.79 14.75
CA ARG A 2 -23.84 -10.85 13.30
C ARG A 2 -22.95 -9.79 12.62
N LEU A 3 -21.92 -10.23 11.91
CA LEU A 3 -21.08 -9.36 11.08
C LEU A 3 -21.93 -8.88 9.89
N GLY A 4 -21.99 -7.57 9.64
CA GLY A 4 -22.83 -6.92 8.62
C GLY A 4 -22.53 -7.27 7.15
N ASN A 5 -21.83 -8.37 6.89
CA ASN A 5 -21.53 -8.92 5.56
C ASN A 5 -22.28 -10.23 5.25
N SER A 6 -23.23 -10.65 6.09
CA SER A 6 -23.94 -11.92 5.94
C SER A 6 -25.00 -11.96 4.83
N GLY A 7 -25.20 -10.86 4.09
CA GLY A 7 -26.00 -10.86 2.86
C GLY A 7 -25.05 -10.98 1.66
N ALA A 8 -25.01 -12.15 1.02
CA ALA A 8 -24.15 -12.49 -0.13
C ALA A 8 -24.48 -11.71 -1.43
N ASN A 9 -24.79 -10.41 -1.33
CA ASN A 9 -25.19 -9.53 -2.43
C ASN A 9 -24.14 -8.44 -2.74
N ASN A 10 -22.87 -8.71 -2.44
CA ASN A 10 -21.77 -7.79 -2.73
C ASN A 10 -21.43 -7.89 -4.24
N LYS A 11 -22.17 -7.18 -5.10
CA LYS A 11 -21.99 -7.11 -6.56
C LYS A 11 -20.72 -6.33 -6.97
N GLY A 12 -19.64 -6.49 -6.22
CA GLY A 12 -18.45 -5.65 -6.29
C GLY A 12 -18.63 -4.34 -5.51
N LYS A 13 -17.64 -3.99 -4.69
CA LYS A 13 -17.58 -2.68 -4.03
C LYS A 13 -17.49 -1.61 -5.13
N LYS A 14 -18.52 -0.78 -5.29
CA LYS A 14 -18.46 0.41 -6.14
C LYS A 14 -17.74 1.51 -5.36
N TYR A 15 -16.51 1.82 -5.76
CA TYR A 15 -15.77 2.94 -5.19
C TYR A 15 -16.26 4.22 -5.85
N ILE A 16 -16.72 5.18 -5.05
CA ILE A 16 -17.04 6.53 -5.53
C ILE A 16 -15.70 7.18 -5.90
N LYS A 17 -15.47 7.39 -7.20
CA LYS A 17 -14.36 8.22 -7.68
C LYS A 17 -14.83 9.67 -7.69
N ILE A 18 -14.24 10.51 -6.84
CA ILE A 18 -14.46 11.94 -6.86
C ILE A 18 -13.62 12.47 -8.03
N ASN A 19 -14.27 13.01 -9.07
CA ASN A 19 -13.56 13.64 -10.18
C ASN A 19 -13.16 15.07 -9.76
N GLN A 20 -12.05 15.58 -10.27
CA GLN A 20 -11.54 16.92 -9.94
C GLN A 20 -12.53 18.05 -10.25
N ASP A 21 -13.48 17.81 -11.17
CA ASP A 21 -14.53 18.76 -11.59
C ASP A 21 -15.89 18.54 -10.88
N SER A 22 -15.92 17.81 -9.78
CA SER A 22 -17.18 17.50 -9.07
C SER A 22 -17.73 18.75 -8.39
N ILE A 23 -18.89 19.24 -8.82
CA ILE A 23 -19.57 20.37 -8.19
C ILE A 23 -20.39 19.84 -7.01
N ALA A 24 -20.11 20.34 -5.80
CA ALA A 24 -20.87 20.00 -4.61
C ALA A 24 -22.29 20.57 -4.69
N THR A 25 -23.30 19.74 -4.41
CA THR A 25 -24.66 20.25 -4.25
C THR A 25 -24.78 21.00 -2.92
N PRO A 26 -25.67 22.01 -2.80
CA PRO A 26 -25.90 22.72 -1.53
C PRO A 26 -26.29 21.78 -0.37
N GLU A 27 -27.02 20.71 -0.68
CA GLU A 27 -27.40 19.68 0.28
C GLU A 27 -26.18 18.90 0.79
N ASN A 28 -25.29 18.47 -0.11
CA ASN A 28 -24.06 17.76 0.27
C ASN A 28 -23.10 18.65 1.06
N GLN A 29 -23.03 19.94 0.72
CA GLN A 29 -22.26 20.92 1.47
C GLN A 29 -22.78 21.02 2.91
N THR A 30 -24.09 21.15 3.09
CA THR A 30 -24.73 21.20 4.42
C THR A 30 -24.43 19.94 5.23
N LYS A 31 -24.48 18.76 4.60
CA LYS A 31 -24.12 17.49 5.25
C LYS A 31 -22.64 17.46 5.66
N ALA A 32 -21.75 17.98 4.83
CA ALA A 32 -20.32 18.05 5.11
C ALA A 32 -20.01 19.03 6.27
N ASP A 33 -20.69 20.18 6.30
CA ASP A 33 -20.55 21.18 7.36
C ASP A 33 -21.06 20.65 8.72
N ASN A 34 -22.16 19.89 8.70
CA ASN A 34 -22.65 19.19 9.89
C ASN A 34 -21.63 18.17 10.43
N PHE A 35 -20.99 17.42 9.54
CA PHE A 35 -19.91 16.50 9.91
C PHE A 35 -18.69 17.26 10.47
N ALA A 36 -18.28 18.37 9.86
CA ALA A 36 -17.17 19.19 10.35
C ALA A 36 -17.44 19.78 11.74
N THR A 37 -18.65 20.29 11.96
CA THR A 37 -19.09 20.82 13.26
C THR A 37 -19.07 19.72 14.32
N TRP A 38 -19.63 18.54 14.00
CA TRP A 38 -19.58 17.39 14.90
C TRP A 38 -18.14 17.00 15.23
N PHE A 39 -17.26 16.94 14.24
CA PHE A 39 -15.86 16.57 14.42
C PHE A 39 -15.14 17.56 15.34
N GLY A 40 -15.31 18.87 15.14
CA GLY A 40 -14.72 19.89 16.00
C GLY A 40 -15.13 19.76 17.47
N VAL A 41 -16.42 19.50 17.74
CA VAL A 41 -16.94 19.28 19.10
C VAL A 41 -16.40 17.99 19.73
N TRP A 42 -16.22 16.94 18.93
CA TRP A 42 -15.77 15.63 19.41
C TRP A 42 -14.27 15.41 19.35
N TYR A 43 -13.50 16.31 18.75
CA TYR A 43 -12.07 16.17 18.47
C TYR A 43 -11.27 15.72 19.70
N SER A 44 -11.37 16.46 20.80
CA SER A 44 -10.63 16.14 22.04
C SER A 44 -10.98 14.76 22.61
N ARG A 45 -12.25 14.36 22.51
CA ARG A 45 -12.70 13.03 22.95
C ARG A 45 -12.16 11.93 22.04
N ILE A 46 -12.21 12.14 20.72
CA ILE A 46 -11.65 11.21 19.73
C ILE A 46 -10.15 11.04 19.95
N GLN A 47 -9.42 12.15 20.08
CA GLN A 47 -7.98 12.15 20.37
C GLN A 47 -7.67 11.37 21.65
N THR A 48 -8.37 11.66 22.75
CA THR A 48 -8.19 10.94 24.02
C THR A 48 -8.46 9.44 23.88
N GLU A 49 -9.52 9.06 23.15
CA GLU A 49 -9.85 7.66 22.90
C GLU A 49 -8.78 6.94 22.07
N LEU A 50 -8.17 7.61 21.09
CA LEU A 50 -7.10 7.05 20.27
C LEU A 50 -5.77 6.94 21.02
N ILE A 51 -5.43 7.94 21.85
CA ILE A 51 -4.25 7.90 22.72
C ILE A 51 -4.36 6.73 23.70
N ARG A 52 -5.53 6.55 24.33
CA ARG A 52 -5.79 5.41 25.24
C ARG A 52 -5.64 4.04 24.57
N LYS A 53 -5.77 3.97 23.25
CA LYS A 53 -5.64 2.74 22.46
C LYS A 53 -4.25 2.56 21.87
N ASP A 54 -3.32 3.50 22.10
CA ASP A 54 -1.98 3.52 21.52
C ASP A 54 -2.01 3.51 19.97
N THR A 55 -3.00 4.18 19.40
CA THR A 55 -3.20 4.27 17.94
C THR A 55 -3.34 5.71 17.47
N TYR A 56 -2.92 6.69 18.27
CA TYR A 56 -3.06 8.10 17.90
C TYR A 56 -1.97 8.49 16.91
N ASP A 57 -2.41 9.03 15.78
CA ASP A 57 -1.57 9.58 14.73
C ASP A 57 -2.33 10.78 14.14
N GLU A 58 -1.75 11.98 14.28
CA GLU A 58 -2.42 13.24 13.93
C GLU A 58 -2.62 13.37 12.42
N ASP A 59 -1.65 12.91 11.62
CA ASP A 59 -1.73 12.94 10.16
C ASP A 59 -2.85 12.03 9.67
N ILE A 60 -2.93 10.78 10.17
CA ILE A 60 -4.00 9.85 9.81
C ILE A 60 -5.37 10.38 10.23
N LEU A 61 -5.44 11.05 11.39
CA LEU A 61 -6.68 11.62 11.90
C LEU A 61 -7.18 12.73 10.97
N ASN A 62 -6.29 13.65 10.58
CA ASN A 62 -6.58 14.74 9.66
C ASN A 62 -6.93 14.22 8.25
N ASP A 63 -6.16 13.26 7.72
CA ASP A 63 -6.43 12.61 6.43
C ASP A 63 -7.78 11.90 6.41
N THR A 64 -8.12 11.22 7.51
CA THR A 64 -9.41 10.55 7.67
C THR A 64 -10.54 11.56 7.65
N PHE A 65 -10.38 12.67 8.35
CA PHE A 65 -11.34 13.77 8.34
C PHE A 65 -11.55 14.30 6.92
N MET A 66 -10.47 14.70 6.23
CA MET A 66 -10.53 15.29 4.88
C MET A 66 -11.20 14.34 3.89
N ARG A 67 -10.82 13.05 3.91
CA ARG A 67 -11.41 12.04 3.02
C ARG A 67 -12.90 11.82 3.26
N ILE A 68 -13.36 11.85 4.51
CA ILE A 68 -14.79 11.70 4.82
C ILE A 68 -15.53 12.97 4.39
N PHE A 69 -14.98 14.14 4.71
CA PHE A 69 -15.55 15.43 4.33
C PHE A 69 -15.76 15.53 2.81
N ASP A 70 -14.74 15.20 2.01
CA ASP A 70 -14.83 15.21 0.55
C ASP A 70 -15.82 14.17 0.01
N LYS A 71 -15.92 13.00 0.63
CA LYS A 71 -16.91 11.98 0.24
C LYS A 71 -18.35 12.40 0.53
N ILE A 72 -18.58 13.16 1.60
CA ILE A 72 -19.89 13.74 1.87
C ILE A 72 -20.16 14.86 0.86
N ARG A 73 -19.22 15.80 0.73
CA ARG A 73 -19.33 17.01 -0.09
C ARG A 73 -19.51 16.73 -1.57
N PHE A 74 -18.66 15.87 -2.15
CA PHE A 74 -18.64 15.59 -3.58
C PHE A 74 -19.27 14.24 -3.94
N GLY A 75 -19.19 13.28 -3.02
CA GLY A 75 -19.68 11.92 -3.25
C GLY A 75 -21.12 11.65 -2.80
N GLY A 76 -21.76 12.59 -2.09
CA GLY A 76 -23.12 12.41 -1.55
C GLY A 76 -23.21 11.28 -0.51
N LEU A 77 -22.11 10.99 0.19
CA LEU A 77 -22.07 9.96 1.22
C LEU A 77 -22.99 10.33 2.39
N GLU A 78 -23.95 9.45 2.69
CA GLU A 78 -24.80 9.56 3.87
C GLU A 78 -24.24 8.70 5.02
N ILE A 79 -24.13 9.31 6.19
CA ILE A 79 -23.61 8.66 7.40
C ILE A 79 -24.64 8.81 8.52
N SER A 80 -25.11 7.69 9.04
CA SER A 80 -26.07 7.67 10.15
C SER A 80 -25.41 7.82 11.53
N ASP A 81 -24.18 7.33 11.69
CA ASP A 81 -23.39 7.44 12.93
C ASP A 81 -21.97 7.91 12.59
N TYR A 82 -21.71 9.20 12.79
CA TYR A 82 -20.40 9.80 12.52
C TYR A 82 -19.30 9.19 13.39
N LYS A 83 -19.57 8.85 14.65
CA LYS A 83 -18.54 8.30 15.55
C LYS A 83 -18.11 6.92 15.06
N ALA A 84 -19.07 6.01 14.88
CA ALA A 84 -18.77 4.65 14.44
C ALA A 84 -18.10 4.63 13.05
N TYR A 85 -18.57 5.47 12.13
CA TYR A 85 -18.00 5.58 10.79
C TYR A 85 -16.57 6.13 10.83
N PHE A 86 -16.34 7.21 11.58
CA PHE A 86 -15.03 7.85 11.70
C PHE A 86 -14.00 6.89 12.29
N HIS A 87 -14.29 6.23 13.42
CA HIS A 87 -13.36 5.26 14.00
C HIS A 87 -13.05 4.12 13.04
N ARG A 88 -14.05 3.60 12.32
CA ARG A 88 -13.82 2.55 11.34
C ARG A 88 -12.89 3.01 10.21
N ALA A 89 -13.11 4.20 9.67
CA ALA A 89 -12.27 4.78 8.63
C ALA A 89 -10.85 5.04 9.15
N PHE A 90 -10.73 5.63 10.34
CA PHE A 90 -9.47 5.88 11.03
C PHE A 90 -8.68 4.59 11.23
N PHE A 91 -9.27 3.56 11.84
CA PHE A 91 -8.57 2.29 12.05
C PHE A 91 -8.22 1.60 10.73
N THR A 92 -9.00 1.79 9.67
CA THR A 92 -8.63 1.25 8.34
C THR A 92 -7.37 1.95 7.81
N ASN A 93 -7.30 3.29 7.87
CA ASN A 93 -6.14 4.06 7.43
C ASN A 93 -4.92 3.84 8.34
N PHE A 94 -5.13 3.80 9.66
CA PHE A 94 -4.10 3.49 10.65
C PHE A 94 -3.55 2.09 10.44
N MET A 95 -4.41 1.07 10.30
CA MET A 95 -3.94 -0.27 9.99
C MET A 95 -3.24 -0.33 8.63
N GLN A 96 -3.69 0.42 7.62
CA GLN A 96 -2.95 0.51 6.35
C GLN A 96 -1.56 1.11 6.54
N LYS A 97 -1.43 2.21 7.30
CA LYS A 97 -0.13 2.79 7.64
C LYS A 97 0.72 1.81 8.43
N VAL A 98 0.19 1.22 9.50
CA VAL A 98 0.88 0.17 10.28
C VAL A 98 1.25 -1.01 9.39
N PHE A 99 0.41 -1.44 8.45
CA PHE A 99 0.74 -2.49 7.49
C PHE A 99 1.80 -2.04 6.51
N ILE A 100 1.80 -0.79 6.04
CA ILE A 100 2.82 -0.22 5.17
C ILE A 100 4.13 -0.06 5.93
N ASP A 101 4.14 0.40 7.17
CA ASP A 101 5.32 0.55 8.02
C ASP A 101 5.87 -0.82 8.44
N THR A 102 4.97 -1.74 8.78
CA THR A 102 5.30 -3.13 9.09
C THR A 102 5.75 -3.85 7.82
N GLN A 103 5.17 -3.62 6.64
CA GLN A 103 5.65 -4.12 5.34
C GLN A 103 6.84 -3.33 4.79
N GLY A 104 7.12 -2.13 5.30
CA GLY A 104 8.37 -1.42 5.11
C GLY A 104 9.47 -2.12 5.87
N THR A 105 9.12 -2.63 7.07
CA THR A 105 9.92 -3.56 7.86
C THR A 105 9.87 -5.00 7.30
N MET A 106 8.86 -5.33 6.49
CA MET A 106 8.51 -6.68 6.00
C MET A 106 8.20 -6.70 4.48
N ILE A 107 9.04 -6.03 3.69
CA ILE A 107 9.19 -6.02 2.22
C ILE A 107 7.90 -6.12 1.35
N SER A 108 7.47 -4.97 0.78
CA SER A 108 7.00 -4.89 -0.61
C SER A 108 8.18 -4.49 -1.53
N ILE A 109 8.27 -5.12 -2.72
CA ILE A 109 9.19 -4.78 -3.83
C ILE A 109 8.48 -3.83 -4.81
N ASP A 110 7.33 -3.28 -4.42
CA ASP A 110 6.36 -2.64 -5.30
C ASP A 110 5.93 -1.32 -4.66
N SER A 111 6.79 -0.31 -4.75
CA SER A 111 6.37 1.10 -4.68
C SER A 111 6.71 1.70 -6.04
N HIS A 112 5.67 2.03 -6.80
CA HIS A 112 5.82 2.88 -7.96
C HIS A 112 6.42 4.21 -7.50
N ASP A 113 7.62 4.52 -8.02
CA ASP A 113 8.29 5.81 -7.85
C ASP A 113 7.34 6.90 -8.39
N GLU A 114 6.89 7.82 -7.51
CA GLU A 114 6.49 9.15 -7.97
C GLU A 114 7.78 9.86 -8.39
N ILE A 115 7.81 10.34 -9.64
CA ILE A 115 9.00 10.95 -10.23
C ILE A 115 9.13 12.38 -9.69
N ASP A 116 10.01 12.57 -8.72
CA ASP A 116 10.54 13.89 -8.36
C ASP A 116 11.89 14.10 -9.04
N ASN A 117 11.98 15.07 -9.96
CA ASN A 117 13.18 15.31 -10.75
C ASN A 117 14.15 16.20 -9.96
N THR A 118 15.08 15.60 -9.23
CA THR A 118 16.32 16.27 -8.80
C THR A 118 17.55 15.36 -8.92
N GLU A 119 18.72 15.98 -9.09
CA GLU A 119 20.06 15.40 -9.35
C GLU A 119 20.49 14.19 -8.48
N SER A 120 19.76 13.91 -7.39
CA SER A 120 19.89 12.75 -6.49
C SER A 120 19.58 11.40 -7.18
N ASP A 121 18.80 11.42 -8.28
CA ASP A 121 18.27 10.21 -8.91
C ASP A 121 19.33 9.36 -9.64
N GLU A 122 20.35 9.94 -10.26
CA GLU A 122 21.31 9.14 -11.03
C GLU A 122 22.15 8.22 -10.16
N GLU A 123 22.57 8.69 -8.98
CA GLU A 123 23.32 7.88 -8.02
C GLU A 123 22.42 6.77 -7.45
N LEU A 124 21.16 7.08 -7.18
CA LEU A 124 20.17 6.13 -6.72
C LEU A 124 19.88 5.05 -7.79
N ILE A 125 19.73 5.45 -9.05
CA ILE A 125 19.53 4.55 -10.20
C ILE A 125 20.76 3.65 -10.37
N ARG A 126 21.98 4.21 -10.32
CA ARG A 126 23.22 3.42 -10.37
C ARG A 126 23.29 2.42 -9.23
N PHE A 127 22.98 2.85 -8.00
CA PHE A 127 23.01 1.99 -6.83
C PHE A 127 21.95 0.87 -6.90
N LYS A 128 20.71 1.19 -7.31
CA LYS A 128 19.64 0.21 -7.58
C LYS A 128 20.10 -0.82 -8.62
N SER A 129 20.73 -0.38 -9.72
CA SER A 129 21.25 -1.25 -10.78
C SER A 129 22.36 -2.19 -10.29
N VAL A 130 23.33 -1.69 -9.52
CA VAL A 130 24.42 -2.51 -8.95
C VAL A 130 23.86 -3.55 -7.97
N LEU A 131 22.89 -3.16 -7.13
CA LEU A 131 22.23 -4.09 -6.21
C LEU A 131 21.47 -5.19 -6.95
N GLU A 132 20.76 -4.87 -8.04
CA GLU A 132 20.10 -5.86 -8.88
C GLU A 132 21.11 -6.85 -9.47
N GLN A 133 22.21 -6.34 -10.03
CA GLN A 133 23.26 -7.17 -10.62
C GLN A 133 23.89 -8.12 -9.60
N ASP A 134 24.17 -7.64 -8.39
CA ASP A 134 24.75 -8.46 -7.33
C ASP A 134 23.78 -9.54 -6.84
N ILE A 135 22.49 -9.22 -6.74
CA ILE A 135 21.45 -10.21 -6.41
C ILE A 135 21.37 -11.26 -7.52
N PHE A 136 21.38 -10.86 -8.79
CA PHE A 136 21.38 -11.80 -9.91
C PHE A 136 22.64 -12.68 -9.93
N HIS A 137 23.81 -12.11 -9.67
CA HIS A 137 25.05 -12.87 -9.56
C HIS A 137 24.98 -13.90 -8.43
N TYR A 138 24.50 -13.49 -7.25
CA TYR A 138 24.30 -14.39 -6.11
C TYR A 138 23.34 -15.55 -6.42
N VAL A 139 22.22 -15.27 -7.08
CA VAL A 139 21.25 -16.31 -7.45
C VAL A 139 21.85 -17.23 -8.52
N TYR A 140 22.52 -16.69 -9.54
CA TYR A 140 23.15 -17.47 -10.61
C TYR A 140 24.17 -18.48 -10.07
N GLN A 141 24.95 -18.11 -9.05
CA GLN A 141 25.94 -19.00 -8.45
C GLN A 141 25.34 -20.16 -7.62
N ARG A 142 24.09 -20.03 -7.15
CA ARG A 142 23.51 -20.92 -6.14
C ARG A 142 22.31 -21.74 -6.62
N TYR A 143 21.72 -21.35 -7.75
CA TYR A 143 20.52 -21.97 -8.28
C TYR A 143 20.77 -22.50 -9.68
N PRO A 144 20.07 -23.57 -10.11
CA PRO A 144 20.12 -24.03 -11.48
C PRO A 144 19.78 -22.90 -12.46
N VAL A 145 20.41 -22.90 -13.64
CA VAL A 145 20.23 -21.86 -14.67
C VAL A 145 18.76 -21.62 -14.99
N GLN A 146 17.94 -22.68 -15.02
CA GLN A 146 16.50 -22.58 -15.26
C GLN A 146 15.76 -21.81 -14.15
N GLU A 147 16.09 -22.06 -12.88
CA GLU A 147 15.51 -21.35 -11.74
C GLU A 147 15.97 -19.88 -11.71
N PHE A 148 17.23 -19.63 -12.07
CA PHE A 148 17.77 -18.28 -12.21
C PHE A 148 17.08 -17.49 -13.32
N GLU A 149 16.95 -18.05 -14.54
CA GLU A 149 16.30 -17.36 -15.66
C GLU A 149 14.82 -17.11 -15.36
N LEU A 150 14.14 -18.05 -14.71
CA LEU A 150 12.77 -17.84 -14.22
C LEU A 150 12.69 -16.70 -13.22
N PHE A 151 13.62 -16.62 -12.26
CA PHE A 151 13.70 -15.52 -11.30
C PHE A 151 13.98 -14.18 -11.96
N LYS A 152 14.91 -14.14 -12.91
CA LYS A 152 15.27 -12.95 -13.69
C LYS A 152 14.10 -12.45 -14.54
N MET A 153 13.40 -13.36 -15.23
CA MET A 153 12.16 -13.05 -15.96
C MET A 153 11.10 -12.48 -15.01
N TYR A 154 10.91 -13.10 -13.84
CA TYR A 154 9.97 -12.61 -12.83
C TYR A 154 10.31 -11.20 -12.34
N VAL A 155 11.58 -10.89 -12.09
CA VAL A 155 11.99 -9.56 -11.61
C VAL A 155 11.83 -8.51 -12.72
N ARG A 156 12.26 -8.80 -13.96
CA ARG A 156 12.28 -7.81 -15.05
C ARG A 156 10.94 -7.57 -15.74
N LEU A 157 10.07 -8.57 -15.76
CA LEU A 157 8.80 -8.50 -16.49
C LEU A 157 7.64 -8.03 -15.60
N LYS A 158 7.89 -7.70 -14.34
CA LYS A 158 6.91 -7.06 -13.46
C LYS A 158 6.72 -5.58 -13.83
N PRO A 159 5.51 -5.01 -13.68
CA PRO A 159 4.27 -5.64 -13.21
C PRO A 159 3.52 -6.45 -14.28
N ALA A 160 3.92 -6.32 -15.55
CA ALA A 160 3.21 -6.83 -16.72
C ALA A 160 3.01 -8.35 -16.74
N VAL A 161 3.85 -9.11 -16.03
CA VAL A 161 3.81 -10.57 -15.99
C VAL A 161 3.57 -11.09 -14.56
N ASN A 162 2.49 -11.85 -14.39
CA ASN A 162 2.15 -12.60 -13.19
C ASN A 162 2.52 -14.10 -13.31
N TYR A 163 2.37 -14.89 -12.24
CA TYR A 163 2.77 -16.31 -12.26
C TYR A 163 2.02 -17.16 -13.29
N SER A 164 0.78 -16.81 -13.64
CA SER A 164 0.02 -17.48 -14.69
C SER A 164 0.63 -17.19 -16.08
N GLU A 165 1.06 -15.95 -16.31
CA GLU A 165 1.72 -15.56 -17.56
C GLU A 165 3.13 -16.15 -17.68
N LEU A 166 3.91 -16.19 -16.59
CA LEU A 166 5.20 -16.89 -16.58
C LEU A 166 5.02 -18.40 -16.85
N SER A 167 3.97 -19.01 -16.29
CA SER A 167 3.66 -20.42 -16.53
C SER A 167 3.42 -20.69 -18.01
N LYS A 168 2.66 -19.82 -18.69
CA LYS A 168 2.44 -19.91 -20.15
C LYS A 168 3.71 -19.68 -20.96
N LEU A 169 4.59 -18.78 -20.53
CA LEU A 169 5.84 -18.46 -21.23
C LEU A 169 6.91 -19.56 -21.10
N THR A 170 6.94 -20.25 -19.96
CA THR A 170 8.02 -21.17 -19.60
C THR A 170 7.60 -22.65 -19.59
N ASN A 171 6.31 -22.93 -19.72
CA ASN A 171 5.70 -24.26 -19.53
C ASN A 171 5.96 -24.89 -18.14
N ILE A 172 6.33 -24.08 -17.15
CA ILE A 172 6.48 -24.50 -15.75
C ILE A 172 5.15 -24.28 -15.03
N THR A 173 4.78 -25.15 -14.09
CA THR A 173 3.53 -24.97 -13.34
C THR A 173 3.57 -23.74 -12.44
N VAL A 174 2.43 -23.09 -12.23
CA VAL A 174 2.31 -21.93 -11.32
C VAL A 174 2.78 -22.27 -9.91
N SER A 175 2.51 -23.50 -9.45
CA SER A 175 2.93 -23.99 -8.13
C SER A 175 4.46 -24.03 -8.02
N ASP A 176 5.13 -24.60 -9.01
CA ASP A 176 6.59 -24.72 -9.03
C ASP A 176 7.25 -23.35 -9.17
N ILE A 177 6.70 -22.46 -10.01
CA ILE A 177 7.15 -21.07 -10.11
C ILE A 177 7.05 -20.38 -8.75
N SER A 178 5.90 -20.47 -8.09
CA SER A 178 5.69 -19.86 -6.79
C SER A 178 6.66 -20.41 -5.74
N ALA A 179 6.87 -21.72 -5.70
CA ALA A 179 7.79 -22.38 -4.79
C ALA A 179 9.25 -21.93 -5.02
N THR A 180 9.69 -21.93 -6.28
CA THR A 180 11.05 -21.52 -6.69
C THR A 180 11.31 -20.05 -6.36
N ILE A 181 10.42 -19.15 -6.78
CA ILE A 181 10.55 -17.71 -6.50
C ILE A 181 10.52 -17.45 -4.99
N SER A 182 9.65 -18.12 -4.23
CA SER A 182 9.59 -17.98 -2.78
C SER A 182 10.83 -18.52 -2.07
N LYS A 183 11.43 -19.60 -2.57
CA LYS A 183 12.71 -20.15 -2.08
C LYS A 183 13.84 -19.15 -2.28
N ILE A 184 14.00 -18.62 -3.51
CA ILE A 184 15.03 -17.64 -3.86
C ILE A 184 14.87 -16.36 -3.03
N ARG A 185 13.65 -15.81 -2.95
CA ARG A 185 13.36 -14.61 -2.15
C ARG A 185 13.70 -14.80 -0.68
N ARG A 186 13.37 -15.95 -0.08
CA ARG A 186 13.70 -16.24 1.33
C ARG A 186 15.21 -16.30 1.55
N ASP A 187 15.96 -16.84 0.60
CA ASP A 187 17.42 -16.93 0.72
C ASP A 187 18.08 -15.56 0.60
N ILE A 188 17.69 -14.75 -0.39
CA ILE A 188 18.16 -13.35 -0.53
C ILE A 188 17.88 -12.55 0.75
N ARG A 189 16.68 -12.72 1.34
CA ARG A 189 16.28 -12.03 2.59
C ARG A 189 17.15 -12.37 3.80
N ARG A 190 17.79 -13.54 3.81
CA ARG A 190 18.69 -13.97 4.90
C ARG A 190 20.07 -13.31 4.78
N GLN A 191 20.43 -12.80 3.60
CA GLN A 191 21.68 -12.08 3.40
C GLN A 191 21.57 -10.65 3.96
N ARG A 192 22.34 -10.38 5.02
CA ARG A 192 22.33 -9.08 5.70
C ARG A 192 22.78 -7.94 4.79
N ASP A 193 23.74 -8.21 3.90
CA ASP A 193 24.25 -7.23 2.94
C ASP A 193 23.15 -6.70 2.01
N PHE A 194 22.48 -7.59 1.27
CA PHE A 194 21.39 -7.21 0.37
C PHE A 194 20.25 -6.52 1.09
N ARG A 195 19.93 -6.93 2.32
CA ARG A 195 18.90 -6.27 3.12
C ARG A 195 19.29 -4.83 3.46
N ASN A 196 20.53 -4.60 3.88
CA ASN A 196 21.02 -3.27 4.27
C ASN A 196 21.12 -2.34 3.06
N ARG A 197 21.68 -2.83 1.94
CA ARG A 197 21.79 -2.07 0.69
C ARG A 197 20.42 -1.72 0.12
N ARG A 198 19.45 -2.63 0.22
CA ARG A 198 18.07 -2.34 -0.14
C ARG A 198 17.42 -1.30 0.77
N GLN A 199 17.73 -1.31 2.06
CA GLN A 199 17.23 -0.30 2.98
C GLN A 199 17.80 1.09 2.65
N TYR A 200 19.06 1.16 2.23
CA TYR A 200 19.67 2.40 1.75
C TYR A 200 18.94 2.97 0.53
N THR A 201 18.63 2.14 -0.47
CA THR A 201 17.86 2.59 -1.66
C THR A 201 16.46 3.10 -1.36
N LEU A 202 15.85 2.67 -0.25
CA LEU A 202 14.51 3.11 0.16
C LEU A 202 14.54 4.40 0.98
N ARG A 203 15.65 4.68 1.67
CA ARG A 203 15.81 5.92 2.47
C ARG A 203 16.21 7.11 1.61
N CYS A 204 16.94 6.88 0.52
CA CYS A 204 17.33 7.95 -0.41
C CYS A 204 16.19 8.42 -1.32
N SER A 205 15.08 7.69 -1.40
CA SER A 205 13.86 8.10 -2.13
C SER A 205 12.87 8.90 -1.27
N GLU A 206 13.20 9.18 0.00
CA GLU A 206 12.35 9.92 0.96
C GLU A 206 12.84 11.37 1.20
N TYR A 207 13.79 11.86 0.39
CA TYR A 207 14.39 13.20 0.50
C TYR A 207 14.31 13.99 -0.78
#